data_AF-A0A1J8Q400-F1
#
_entry.id   AF-A0A1J8Q400-F1
#
_cell.length_a   1.000
_cell.length_b   1.000
_cell.length_c   1.000
_cell.angle_alpha   90.00
_cell.angle_beta   90.00
_cell.angle_gamma   90.00
#
_symmetry.space_group_name_H-M   'P 1'
#
loop_
_entity.id
_entity.type
_entity.pdbx_description
1 polymer ?
#
loop_
_entity_poly.entity_id
_entity_poly.type
_entity_poly.pdbx_seq_one_letter_code
_entity_poly.pdbx_strand_id
1 'polypeptide(L)'
;MLTSVLKPTRLPFQTRGLSARLYSTRKSEINSDPQKDIIRRYLYPANIRNKATPTGTWRPDVARALQRAIPSVQAHEIIERAWLLHQRHLRKKREAELQRKFECMKQAMQELEEIDSRLFREANKQEDPRARSLAEVEAMKSMSEPEKRAVESRVRGLFPRELRVPADTPPKNGWPFEWRAFPRPLA
;
A
#
# COMPACT_ATOMS: atom_id res chain seq x y z
N MET A 1 -33.34 -34.01 10.80
CA MET A 1 -33.69 -33.83 9.37
C MET A 1 -34.62 -32.63 9.24
N LEU A 2 -34.11 -31.46 8.86
CA LEU A 2 -34.92 -30.29 8.50
C LEU A 2 -34.18 -29.53 7.39
N THR A 3 -34.54 -29.78 6.15
CA THR A 3 -34.02 -29.10 4.96
C THR A 3 -34.83 -27.83 4.72
N SER A 4 -34.29 -26.69 5.15
CA SER A 4 -34.79 -25.37 4.78
C SER A 4 -34.28 -25.02 3.37
N VAL A 5 -35.19 -25.04 2.40
CA VAL A 5 -34.94 -24.62 1.01
C VAL A 5 -34.99 -23.09 0.96
N LEU A 6 -33.83 -22.44 0.91
CA LEU A 6 -33.75 -21.00 0.64
C LEU A 6 -34.03 -20.75 -0.85
N LYS A 7 -35.20 -20.18 -1.15
CA LYS A 7 -35.53 -19.61 -2.46
C LYS A 7 -34.58 -18.46 -2.79
N PRO A 8 -34.02 -18.35 -4.01
CA PRO A 8 -33.35 -17.13 -4.42
C PRO A 8 -34.39 -16.03 -4.63
N THR A 9 -34.38 -15.05 -3.73
CA THR A 9 -35.09 -13.78 -3.85
C THR A 9 -34.55 -13.08 -5.10
N ARG A 10 -35.32 -13.12 -6.20
CA ARG A 10 -35.08 -12.26 -7.35
C ARG A 10 -35.27 -10.82 -6.88
N LEU A 11 -34.19 -10.13 -6.55
CA LEU A 11 -34.21 -8.69 -6.46
C LEU A 11 -34.45 -8.18 -7.89
N PRO A 12 -35.58 -7.52 -8.20
CA PRO A 12 -35.58 -6.70 -9.38
C PRO A 12 -34.55 -5.62 -9.10
N PHE A 13 -33.51 -5.52 -9.94
CA PHE A 13 -32.77 -4.27 -10.08
C PHE A 13 -33.75 -3.22 -10.64
N GLN A 14 -34.69 -2.78 -9.80
CA GLN A 14 -35.42 -1.54 -9.99
C GLN A 14 -34.38 -0.44 -9.84
N THR A 15 -33.88 0.04 -10.98
CA THR A 15 -33.33 1.39 -11.05
C THR A 15 -34.48 2.35 -10.77
N ARG A 16 -34.83 2.52 -9.49
CA ARG A 16 -35.61 3.65 -9.00
C ARG A 16 -34.92 4.90 -9.54
N GLY A 17 -35.67 5.71 -10.28
CA GLY A 17 -35.18 6.94 -10.89
C GLY A 17 -34.41 7.77 -9.86
N LEU A 18 -33.10 7.87 -10.06
CA LEU A 18 -32.33 8.90 -9.40
C LEU A 18 -32.79 10.21 -10.01
N SER A 19 -33.67 10.90 -9.28
CA SER A 19 -33.95 12.32 -9.45
C SER A 19 -32.62 13.02 -9.66
N ALA A 20 -32.39 13.50 -10.88
CA ALA A 20 -31.24 14.30 -11.20
C ALA A 20 -31.35 15.57 -10.35
N ARG A 21 -30.62 15.62 -9.24
CA ARG A 21 -30.39 16.86 -8.50
C ARG A 21 -29.61 17.77 -9.45
N LEU A 22 -30.33 18.68 -10.09
CA LEU A 22 -29.78 19.77 -10.89
C LEU A 22 -29.01 20.71 -9.96
N TYR A 23 -27.76 20.38 -9.68
CA TYR A 23 -26.81 21.35 -9.15
C TYR A 23 -26.29 22.21 -10.30
N SER A 24 -26.49 23.52 -10.14
CA SER A 24 -25.95 24.61 -10.95
C SER A 24 -26.47 24.72 -12.39
N THR A 25 -27.24 25.78 -12.62
CA THR A 25 -27.43 26.42 -13.90
C THR A 25 -26.07 26.67 -14.56
N ARG A 26 -25.75 25.97 -15.65
CA ARG A 26 -24.58 26.31 -16.48
C ARG A 26 -24.99 27.33 -17.52
N LYS A 27 -24.34 28.50 -17.48
CA LYS A 27 -24.11 29.31 -18.68
C LYS A 27 -23.61 28.38 -19.78
N SER A 28 -24.23 28.43 -20.95
CA SER A 28 -23.80 27.71 -22.14
C SER A 28 -22.40 28.16 -22.55
N GLU A 29 -21.36 27.47 -22.07
CA GLU A 29 -20.00 27.58 -22.60
C GLU A 29 -19.99 26.97 -24.00
N ILE A 30 -20.19 27.81 -25.02
CA ILE A 30 -20.13 27.42 -26.45
C ILE A 30 -18.68 27.07 -26.87
N ASN A 31 -17.68 27.34 -26.01
CA ASN A 31 -16.27 26.98 -26.18
C ASN A 31 -15.73 26.23 -24.95
N SER A 32 -16.25 25.03 -24.65
CA SER A 32 -15.56 24.15 -23.71
C SER A 32 -14.27 23.64 -24.34
N ASP A 33 -13.15 23.82 -23.63
CA ASP A 33 -11.85 23.30 -24.02
C ASP A 33 -11.95 21.78 -24.28
N PRO A 34 -11.55 21.29 -25.48
CA PRO A 34 -11.67 19.88 -25.84
C PRO A 34 -10.94 18.96 -24.85
N GLN A 35 -9.86 19.43 -24.21
CA GLN A 35 -9.16 18.65 -23.18
C GLN A 35 -10.04 18.46 -21.94
N LYS A 36 -10.76 19.49 -21.50
CA LYS A 36 -11.69 19.39 -20.36
C LYS A 36 -12.85 18.45 -20.68
N ASP A 37 -13.33 18.43 -21.91
CA ASP A 37 -14.40 17.52 -22.33
C ASP A 37 -13.92 16.08 -22.48
N ILE A 38 -12.69 15.85 -22.95
CA ILE A 38 -12.06 14.53 -22.93
C ILE A 38 -11.92 14.04 -21.48
N ILE A 39 -11.39 14.87 -20.57
CA ILE A 39 -11.25 14.54 -19.15
C ILE A 39 -12.62 14.26 -18.52
N ARG A 40 -13.64 15.08 -18.79
CA ARG A 40 -15.02 14.84 -18.32
C ARG A 40 -15.58 13.52 -18.85
N ARG A 41 -15.37 13.20 -20.13
CA ARG A 41 -15.80 11.92 -20.74
C ARG A 41 -15.08 10.71 -20.13
N TYR A 42 -13.81 10.86 -19.74
CA TYR A 42 -13.04 9.81 -19.06
C TYR A 42 -13.42 9.66 -17.59
N LEU A 43 -13.68 10.74 -16.85
CA LEU A 43 -14.04 10.66 -15.42
C LEU A 43 -15.50 10.30 -15.20
N TYR A 44 -16.39 10.80 -16.07
CA TYR A 44 -17.83 10.60 -16.01
C TYR A 44 -18.32 10.03 -17.34
N PRO A 45 -18.01 8.75 -17.62
CA PRO A 45 -18.49 8.10 -18.83
C PRO A 45 -20.02 8.14 -18.86
N ALA A 46 -20.59 8.44 -20.02
CA ALA A 46 -22.04 8.39 -20.20
C ALA A 46 -22.53 6.97 -19.87
N ASN A 47 -23.52 6.84 -18.99
CA ASN A 47 -24.08 5.56 -18.52
C ASN A 47 -24.97 4.90 -19.61
N ILE A 48 -24.53 4.96 -20.86
CA ILE A 48 -25.20 4.41 -22.03
C ILE A 48 -24.71 2.98 -22.19
N ARG A 49 -25.59 2.01 -21.93
CA ARG A 49 -25.33 0.56 -21.98
C ARG A 49 -24.90 0.00 -23.35
N ASN A 50 -24.77 0.84 -24.37
CA ASN A 50 -24.47 0.41 -25.74
C ASN A 50 -23.00 0.68 -26.14
N LYS A 51 -22.20 1.34 -25.30
CA LYS A 51 -20.79 1.63 -25.59
C LYS A 51 -19.91 1.27 -24.40
N ALA A 52 -18.80 0.58 -24.65
CA ALA A 52 -17.82 0.29 -23.62
C ALA A 52 -17.23 1.60 -23.09
N THR A 53 -17.20 1.73 -21.76
CA THR A 53 -16.67 2.92 -21.09
C THR A 53 -15.46 2.50 -20.24
N PRO A 54 -14.35 3.26 -20.27
CA PRO A 54 -13.10 2.85 -19.61
C PRO A 54 -13.22 2.82 -18.08
N THR A 55 -14.13 3.64 -17.53
CA THR A 55 -14.39 3.86 -16.10
C THR A 55 -15.81 3.48 -15.68
N GLY A 56 -16.66 3.05 -16.63
CA GLY A 56 -18.08 2.84 -16.38
C GLY A 56 -18.46 1.39 -16.12
N THR A 57 -19.62 1.24 -15.49
CA THR A 57 -20.22 0.01 -14.93
C THR A 57 -20.66 -1.03 -15.98
N TRP A 58 -20.66 -0.71 -17.27
CA TRP A 58 -21.10 -1.62 -18.32
C TRP A 58 -19.98 -1.87 -19.35
N ARG A 59 -19.32 -3.02 -19.21
CA ARG A 59 -18.30 -3.52 -20.14
C ARG A 59 -18.66 -4.95 -20.57
N PRO A 60 -19.26 -5.16 -21.76
CA PRO A 60 -19.65 -6.49 -22.22
C PRO A 60 -18.45 -7.42 -22.43
N ASP A 61 -17.27 -6.86 -22.71
CA ASP A 61 -16.03 -7.64 -22.83
C ASP A 61 -15.61 -8.25 -21.50
N VAL A 62 -15.84 -7.55 -20.39
CA VAL A 62 -15.57 -8.06 -19.04
C VAL A 62 -16.55 -9.20 -18.73
N ALA A 63 -17.84 -9.03 -19.05
CA ALA A 63 -18.82 -10.10 -18.86
C ALA A 63 -18.48 -11.36 -19.68
N ARG A 64 -18.10 -11.20 -20.95
CA ARG A 64 -17.64 -12.31 -21.81
C ARG A 64 -16.35 -12.94 -21.29
N ALA A 65 -15.40 -12.13 -20.82
CA ALA A 65 -14.16 -12.62 -20.23
C ALA A 65 -14.40 -13.39 -18.92
N LEU A 66 -15.30 -12.91 -18.06
CA LEU A 66 -15.71 -13.59 -16.83
C LEU A 66 -16.38 -14.93 -17.12
N GLN A 67 -17.29 -14.98 -18.09
CA GLN A 67 -17.92 -16.24 -18.54
C GLN A 67 -16.89 -17.25 -19.07
N ARG A 68 -15.81 -16.78 -19.73
CA ARG A 68 -14.72 -17.63 -20.21
C ARG A 68 -13.78 -18.09 -19.07
N ALA A 69 -13.47 -17.20 -18.14
CA ALA A 69 -12.52 -17.45 -17.06
C ALA A 69 -13.11 -18.26 -15.91
N ILE A 70 -14.42 -18.15 -15.67
CA ILE A 70 -15.14 -18.83 -14.59
C ILE A 70 -15.92 -20.01 -15.19
N PRO A 71 -15.48 -21.26 -14.99
CA PRO A 71 -16.18 -22.42 -15.54
C PRO A 71 -17.59 -22.60 -14.96
N SER A 72 -17.75 -22.31 -13.66
CA SER A 72 -19.03 -22.37 -12.95
C SER A 72 -19.01 -21.50 -11.69
N VAL A 73 -20.20 -21.10 -11.20
CA VAL A 73 -20.34 -20.35 -9.94
C VAL A 73 -19.75 -21.14 -8.76
N GLN A 74 -19.99 -22.45 -8.71
CA GLN A 74 -19.44 -23.32 -7.68
C GLN A 74 -17.90 -23.34 -7.71
N ALA A 75 -17.29 -23.42 -8.90
CA ALA A 75 -15.84 -23.38 -9.04
C ALA A 75 -15.27 -22.05 -8.55
N HIS A 76 -15.93 -20.93 -8.88
CA HIS A 76 -15.54 -19.61 -8.38
C HIS A 76 -15.58 -19.54 -6.84
N GLU A 77 -16.68 -19.95 -6.22
CA GLU A 77 -16.82 -19.96 -4.76
C GLU A 77 -15.78 -20.86 -4.08
N ILE A 78 -15.47 -22.02 -4.67
CA ILE A 78 -14.47 -22.93 -4.11
C ILE A 78 -13.07 -22.30 -4.18
N ILE A 79 -12.70 -21.73 -5.33
CA ILE A 79 -11.41 -21.05 -5.51
C ILE A 79 -11.29 -19.88 -4.54
N GLU A 80 -12.35 -19.08 -4.40
CA GLU A 80 -12.37 -17.94 -3.48
C GLU A 80 -12.22 -18.39 -2.03
N ARG A 81 -12.99 -19.39 -1.59
CA ARG A 81 -12.87 -19.94 -0.23
C ARG A 81 -11.47 -20.50 0.04
N ALA A 82 -10.91 -21.25 -0.91
CA ALA A 82 -9.57 -21.80 -0.79
C ALA A 82 -8.51 -20.69 -0.71
N TRP A 83 -8.64 -19.63 -1.51
CA TRP A 83 -7.75 -18.47 -1.49
C TRP A 83 -7.82 -17.71 -0.16
N LEU A 84 -9.03 -17.41 0.33
CA LEU A 84 -9.22 -16.74 1.61
C LEU A 84 -8.67 -17.58 2.78
N LEU A 85 -8.84 -18.90 2.72
CA LEU A 85 -8.26 -19.82 3.70
C LEU A 85 -6.72 -19.78 3.65
N HIS A 86 -6.14 -19.81 2.45
CA HIS A 86 -4.70 -19.69 2.25
C HIS A 86 -4.15 -18.36 2.79
N GLN A 87 -4.80 -17.23 2.48
CA GLN A 87 -4.43 -15.91 3.01
C GLN A 87 -4.51 -15.86 4.55
N ARG A 88 -5.53 -16.49 5.15
CA ARG A 88 -5.64 -16.62 6.61
C ARG A 88 -4.46 -17.40 7.18
N HIS A 89 -4.07 -18.51 6.56
CA HIS A 89 -2.91 -19.29 6.99
C HIS A 89 -1.60 -18.48 6.88
N LEU A 90 -1.39 -17.75 5.78
CA LEU A 90 -0.23 -16.87 5.64
C LEU A 90 -0.18 -15.77 6.69
N ARG A 91 -1.34 -15.19 7.05
CA ARG A 91 -1.41 -14.20 8.13
C ARG A 91 -1.02 -14.81 9.47
N LYS A 92 -1.63 -15.94 9.84
CA LYS A 92 -1.30 -16.67 11.07
C LYS A 92 0.17 -17.07 11.15
N LYS A 93 0.77 -17.51 10.05
CA LYS A 93 2.19 -17.86 9.99
C LYS A 93 3.07 -16.63 10.27
N ARG A 94 2.79 -15.49 9.63
CA ARG A 94 3.52 -14.24 9.88
C ARG A 94 3.36 -13.74 11.31
N GLU A 95 2.15 -13.83 11.86
CA GLU A 95 1.87 -13.48 13.27
C GLU A 95 2.66 -14.37 14.23
N ALA A 96 2.70 -15.68 13.99
CA ALA A 96 3.47 -16.61 14.82
C ALA A 96 4.99 -16.35 14.73
N GLU A 97 5.51 -16.03 13.54
CA GLU A 97 6.93 -15.65 13.38
C GLU A 97 7.25 -14.32 14.08
N LEU A 98 6.36 -13.32 13.99
CA LEU A 98 6.52 -12.04 14.68
C LEU A 98 6.51 -12.24 16.19
N GLN A 99 5.56 -13.04 16.70
CA GLN A 99 5.45 -13.37 18.12
C GLN A 99 6.74 -14.02 18.64
N ARG A 100 7.29 -15.01 17.92
CA ARG A 100 8.57 -15.66 18.29
C ARG A 100 9.72 -14.67 18.36
N LYS A 101 9.84 -13.78 17.35
CA LYS A 101 10.87 -12.74 17.32
C LYS A 101 10.73 -11.78 18.49
N PHE A 102 9.50 -11.40 18.81
CA PHE A 102 9.20 -10.52 19.94
C PHE A 102 9.53 -11.18 21.29
N GLU A 103 9.16 -12.44 21.48
CA GLU A 103 9.49 -13.21 22.69
C GLU A 103 11.00 -13.33 22.89
N CYS A 104 11.74 -13.68 21.82
CA CYS A 104 13.20 -13.74 21.85
C CYS A 104 13.82 -12.37 22.20
N MET A 105 13.32 -11.29 21.61
CA MET A 105 13.77 -9.93 21.90
C MET A 105 13.49 -9.55 23.36
N LYS A 106 12.31 -9.90 23.88
CA LYS A 106 11.93 -9.64 25.27
C LYS A 106 12.85 -10.39 26.23
N GLN A 107 13.13 -11.67 25.97
CA GLN A 107 14.06 -12.46 26.79
C GLN A 107 15.46 -11.83 26.80
N ALA A 108 16.00 -11.48 25.63
CA ALA A 108 17.30 -10.83 25.54
C ALA A 108 17.37 -9.49 26.30
N MET A 109 16.29 -8.70 26.27
CA MET A 109 16.23 -7.43 27.02
C MET A 109 16.13 -7.65 28.54
N GLN A 110 15.45 -8.71 28.99
CA GLN A 110 15.39 -9.07 30.41
C GLN A 110 16.78 -9.50 30.92
N GLU A 111 17.49 -10.35 30.15
CA GLU A 111 18.85 -10.75 30.48
C GLU A 111 19.81 -9.54 30.50
N LEU A 112 19.67 -8.60 29.56
CA LEU A 112 20.48 -7.39 29.52
C LEU A 112 20.24 -6.49 30.74
N GLU A 113 18.99 -6.39 31.22
CA GLU A 113 18.65 -5.62 32.42
C GLU A 113 19.32 -6.18 33.68
N GLU A 114 19.38 -7.51 33.80
CA GLU A 114 20.03 -8.22 34.90
C GLU A 114 21.56 -8.07 34.88
N ILE A 115 22.18 -8.11 33.69
CA ILE A 115 23.63 -8.03 33.53
C ILE A 115 24.13 -6.59 33.64
N ASP A 116 23.57 -5.66 32.86
CA ASP A 116 24.00 -4.26 32.83
C ASP A 116 22.83 -3.29 32.58
N SER A 117 22.40 -2.65 33.66
CA SER A 117 21.33 -1.66 33.62
C SER A 117 21.67 -0.40 32.81
N ARG A 118 22.95 -0.07 32.61
CA ARG A 118 23.34 1.08 31.78
C ARG A 118 23.07 0.77 30.31
N LEU A 119 23.55 -0.37 29.81
CA LEU A 119 23.32 -0.79 28.42
C LEU A 119 21.82 -0.98 28.14
N PHE A 120 21.06 -1.52 29.09
CA PHE A 120 19.61 -1.61 28.98
C PHE A 120 18.94 -0.24 28.78
N ARG A 121 19.35 0.79 29.54
CA ARG A 121 18.83 2.16 29.39
C ARG A 121 19.21 2.75 28.04
N GLU A 122 20.44 2.51 27.56
CA GLU A 122 20.90 2.98 26.27
C GLU A 122 20.13 2.31 25.12
N ALA A 123 19.87 1.00 25.18
CA ALA A 123 19.11 0.24 24.19
C ALA A 123 17.62 0.65 24.11
N ASN A 124 17.01 0.99 25.26
CA ASN A 124 15.62 1.46 25.33
C ASN A 124 15.44 2.94 24.98
N LYS A 125 16.51 3.64 24.58
CA LYS A 125 16.43 5.04 24.18
C LYS A 125 15.59 5.16 22.90
N GLN A 126 14.45 5.86 23.01
CA GLN A 126 13.66 6.19 21.83
C GLN A 126 14.42 7.21 20.97
N GLU A 127 14.66 6.85 19.72
CA GLU A 127 15.26 7.73 18.74
C GLU A 127 14.15 8.47 18.00
N ASP A 128 14.01 9.77 18.27
CA ASP A 128 13.14 10.62 17.46
C ASP A 128 13.78 10.87 16.10
N PRO A 129 13.19 10.40 14.99
CA PRO A 129 13.81 10.56 13.67
C PRO A 129 13.93 12.03 13.26
N ARG A 130 13.09 12.93 13.79
CA ARG A 130 13.11 14.35 13.43
C ARG A 130 14.12 15.17 14.24
N ALA A 131 14.53 14.69 15.41
CA ALA A 131 15.44 15.42 16.28
C ALA A 131 16.87 15.26 15.75
N ARG A 132 17.54 16.39 15.48
CA ARG A 132 18.97 16.42 15.14
C ARG A 132 19.77 16.78 16.38
N SER A 133 20.92 16.15 16.57
CA SER A 133 21.80 16.52 17.68
C SER A 133 22.46 17.89 17.42
N LEU A 134 22.88 18.59 18.47
CA LEU A 134 23.57 19.87 18.32
C LEU A 134 24.87 19.73 17.50
N ALA A 135 25.62 18.64 17.73
CA ALA A 135 26.82 18.30 16.98
C ALA A 135 26.53 18.07 15.48
N GLU A 136 25.43 17.39 15.15
CA GLU A 136 24.99 17.22 13.76
C GLU A 136 24.62 18.57 13.12
N VAL A 137 23.95 19.45 13.87
CA VAL A 137 23.58 20.80 13.39
C VAL A 137 24.82 21.65 13.13
N GLU A 138 25.83 21.59 13.97
CA GLU A 138 27.09 22.32 13.78
C GLU A 138 27.89 21.77 12.59
N ALA A 139 28.01 20.45 12.47
CA ALA A 139 28.69 19.83 11.33
C ALA A 139 27.98 20.13 10.01
N MET A 140 26.65 20.15 9.97
CA MET A 140 25.93 20.54 8.76
C MET A 140 26.16 21.99 8.35
N LYS A 141 26.56 22.89 9.25
CA LYS A 141 26.89 24.27 8.89
C LYS A 141 28.19 24.36 8.10
N SER A 142 29.16 23.48 8.37
CA SER A 142 30.46 23.46 7.68
C SER A 142 30.46 22.63 6.40
N MET A 143 29.50 21.72 6.23
CA MET A 143 29.43 20.81 5.08
C MET A 143 28.92 21.48 3.80
N SER A 144 29.28 20.88 2.66
CA SER A 144 28.81 21.33 1.35
C SER A 144 27.34 20.95 1.11
N GLU A 145 26.60 21.74 0.33
CA GLU A 145 25.18 21.51 -0.01
C GLU A 145 24.82 20.06 -0.46
N PRO A 146 25.57 19.40 -1.37
CA PRO A 146 25.30 18.00 -1.73
C PRO A 146 25.46 17.05 -0.54
N GLU A 147 26.41 17.32 0.35
CA GLU A 147 26.65 16.50 1.54
C GLU A 147 25.55 16.71 2.58
N LYS A 148 25.07 17.95 2.77
CA LYS A 148 23.91 18.23 3.61
C LYS A 148 22.70 17.43 3.14
N ARG A 149 22.39 17.46 1.84
CA ARG A 149 21.29 16.65 1.26
C ARG A 149 21.49 15.14 1.47
N ALA A 150 22.72 14.66 1.39
CA ALA A 150 23.06 13.26 1.64
C ALA A 150 22.82 12.86 3.11
N VAL A 151 23.19 13.71 4.07
CA VAL A 151 22.89 13.53 5.51
C VAL A 151 21.38 13.50 5.73
N GLU A 152 20.67 14.48 5.17
CA GLU A 152 19.22 14.63 5.33
C GLU A 152 18.43 13.46 4.73
N SER A 153 18.94 12.85 3.66
CA SER A 153 18.31 11.68 3.05
C SER A 153 18.36 10.43 3.93
N ARG A 154 19.26 10.38 4.92
CA ARG A 154 19.55 9.21 5.76
C ARG A 154 19.23 9.50 7.22
N VAL A 155 18.00 9.83 7.51
CA VAL A 155 17.56 10.15 8.87
C VAL A 155 17.73 8.94 9.81
N ARG A 156 18.22 9.17 11.03
CA ARG A 156 18.37 8.12 12.07
C ARG A 156 16.99 7.58 12.49
N GLY A 157 16.88 6.30 12.83
CA GLY A 157 15.61 5.65 13.19
C GLY A 157 14.66 5.36 12.00
N LEU A 158 15.00 5.79 10.78
CA LEU A 158 14.29 5.45 9.55
C LEU A 158 15.07 4.42 8.74
N PHE A 159 14.37 3.64 7.93
CA PHE A 159 15.02 2.71 7.01
C PHE A 159 15.91 3.45 6.01
N PRO A 160 17.15 2.99 5.78
CA PRO A 160 18.02 3.54 4.73
C PRO A 160 17.36 3.48 3.36
N ARG A 161 17.56 4.52 2.54
CA ARG A 161 17.00 4.57 1.18
C ARG A 161 17.62 3.55 0.24
N GLU A 162 18.80 3.06 0.58
CA GLU A 162 19.49 1.99 -0.12
C GLU A 162 18.76 0.64 0.03
N LEU A 163 17.93 0.47 1.07
CA LEU A 163 17.08 -0.70 1.25
C LEU A 163 15.88 -0.62 0.30
N ARG A 164 16.03 -1.20 -0.88
CA ARG A 164 15.02 -1.18 -1.95
C ARG A 164 13.94 -2.24 -1.73
N VAL A 165 12.75 -1.95 -2.24
CA VAL A 165 11.67 -2.95 -2.38
C VAL A 165 12.11 -4.00 -3.42
N PRO A 166 11.89 -5.31 -3.16
CA PRO A 166 12.18 -6.35 -4.14
C PRO A 166 11.49 -6.09 -5.49
N ALA A 167 12.22 -6.31 -6.58
CA ALA A 167 11.70 -6.21 -7.94
C ALA A 167 11.61 -7.61 -8.59
N ASP A 168 10.74 -7.76 -9.58
CA ASP A 168 10.51 -9.05 -10.27
C ASP A 168 11.76 -9.58 -10.96
N THR A 169 12.56 -8.68 -11.55
CA THR A 169 13.86 -9.00 -12.16
C THR A 169 14.99 -8.26 -11.46
N PRO A 170 16.15 -8.92 -11.24
CA PRO A 170 17.29 -8.30 -10.61
C PRO A 170 17.90 -7.21 -11.51
N PRO A 171 18.57 -6.21 -10.92
CA PRO A 171 19.26 -5.19 -11.70
C PRO A 171 20.46 -5.79 -12.46
N LYS A 172 20.79 -5.22 -13.62
CA LYS A 172 21.93 -5.68 -14.46
C LYS A 172 23.26 -5.72 -13.69
N ASN A 173 23.47 -4.76 -12.78
CA ASN A 173 24.70 -4.63 -12.01
C ASN A 173 24.65 -5.42 -10.68
N GLY A 174 23.56 -6.16 -10.39
CA GLY A 174 23.44 -6.99 -9.20
C GLY A 174 23.63 -6.21 -7.89
N TRP A 175 24.52 -6.72 -7.03
CA TRP A 175 24.87 -6.14 -5.73
C TRP A 175 26.09 -5.20 -5.84
N PRO A 176 26.03 -3.96 -5.31
CA PRO A 176 27.15 -3.03 -5.37
C PRO A 176 28.22 -3.36 -4.32
N PHE A 177 29.29 -4.05 -4.71
CA PHE A 177 30.41 -4.40 -3.83
C PHE A 177 31.31 -3.21 -3.45
N GLU A 178 31.29 -2.14 -4.23
CA GLU A 178 32.10 -0.92 -4.00
C GLU A 178 31.45 0.09 -3.05
N TRP A 179 30.38 -0.31 -2.34
CA TRP A 179 29.65 0.58 -1.45
C TRP A 179 30.55 1.07 -0.29
N ARG A 180 30.48 2.37 0.01
CA ARG A 180 31.23 3.01 1.10
C ARG A 180 30.29 3.64 2.10
N ALA A 181 30.61 3.49 3.39
CA ALA A 181 29.86 4.09 4.47
C ALA A 181 29.96 5.63 4.43
N PHE A 182 28.84 6.29 4.71
CA PHE A 182 28.81 7.74 4.83
C PHE A 182 29.32 8.16 6.23
N PRO A 183 30.37 9.00 6.33
CA PRO A 183 30.87 9.45 7.62
C PRO A 183 29.86 10.40 8.26
N ARG A 184 29.21 9.97 9.34
CA ARG A 184 28.44 10.88 10.18
C ARG A 184 29.35 11.46 11.26
N PRO A 185 29.22 12.76 11.57
CA PRO A 185 29.77 13.31 12.79
C PRO A 185 29.09 12.58 13.97
N LEU A 186 29.88 11.82 14.74
CA LEU A 186 29.38 11.14 15.93
C LEU A 186 29.03 12.20 16.99
N ALA A 187 27.96 11.94 17.73
CA ALA A 187 27.59 12.69 18.92
C ALA A 187 28.34 12.16 20.14
#